data_AF-A0A0K2GP90-F1
#
_entry.id   AF-A0A0K2GP90-F1
#
_cell.length_a   1.000
_cell.length_b   1.000
_cell.length_c   1.000
_cell.angle_alpha   90.00
_cell.angle_beta   90.00
_cell.angle_gamma   90.00
#
_symmetry.space_group_name_H-M   'P 1'
#
loop_
_entity.id
_entity.type
_entity.pdbx_description
1 polymer ?
#
loop_
_entity_poly.entity_id
_entity_poly.type
_entity_poly.pdbx_seq_one_letter_code
_entity_poly.pdbx_strand_id
1 'polypeptide(L)' 'MTSQLIPVFNGTIDNETALLCNARDLHAFLGVKKVFAAWITNRISEYEFIENQDYILLSNLGKQTS' A
#
# COMPACT_ATOMS: atom_id res chain seq x y z
N MET A 1 -16.99 0.85 -18.57
CA MET A 1 -15.93 1.80 -18.19
C MET A 1 -15.55 1.51 -16.75
N THR A 2 -14.38 0.96 -16.48
CA THR A 2 -13.89 0.77 -15.10
C THR A 2 -13.29 2.09 -14.62
N SER A 3 -14.00 2.82 -13.76
CA SER A 3 -13.50 4.09 -13.21
C SER A 3 -12.35 3.80 -12.25
N GLN A 4 -11.14 4.27 -12.60
CA GLN A 4 -9.98 4.19 -11.73
C GLN A 4 -10.16 5.18 -10.58
N LEU A 5 -10.35 4.65 -9.36
CA LEU A 5 -10.62 5.45 -8.16
C LEU A 5 -9.36 6.06 -7.55
N ILE A 6 -8.24 5.34 -7.63
CA ILE A 6 -6.93 5.76 -7.11
C ILE A 6 -5.83 5.46 -8.14
N PRO A 7 -4.71 6.20 -8.12
CA PRO A 7 -3.55 5.86 -8.92
C PRO A 7 -3.06 4.45 -8.55
N VAL A 8 -2.99 3.58 -9.56
CA VAL A 8 -2.36 2.27 -9.47
C VAL A 8 -1.20 2.22 -10.45
N PHE A 9 -0.18 1.44 -10.14
CA PHE A 9 1.01 1.26 -10.97
C PHE A 9 1.37 -0.22 -11.04
N ASN A 10 2.02 -0.63 -12.12
CA ASN A 10 2.55 -1.99 -12.21
C ASN A 10 3.76 -2.11 -11.29
N GLY A 11 3.75 -3.09 -10.41
CA GLY A 11 4.88 -3.44 -9.57
C GLY A 11 5.06 -4.94 -9.52
N THR A 12 6.09 -5.38 -8.82
CA THR A 12 6.39 -6.80 -8.63
C THR A 12 6.38 -7.10 -7.15
N ILE A 13 5.55 -8.06 -6.73
CA ILE A 13 5.55 -8.63 -5.38
C ILE A 13 5.77 -10.13 -5.54
N ASP A 14 6.67 -10.71 -4.74
CA ASP A 14 7.04 -12.13 -4.83
C ASP A 14 7.39 -12.63 -6.25
N ASN A 15 8.09 -11.79 -7.03
CA ASN A 15 8.42 -12.08 -8.44
C ASN A 15 7.20 -12.20 -9.38
N GLU A 16 6.01 -11.85 -8.91
CA GLU A 16 4.78 -11.74 -9.71
C GLU A 16 4.45 -10.29 -10.03
N THR A 17 4.03 -10.03 -11.28
CA THR A 17 3.62 -8.69 -11.67
C THR A 17 2.19 -8.45 -11.21
N ALA A 18 2.00 -7.45 -10.37
CA ALA A 18 0.71 -7.07 -9.81
C ALA A 18 0.47 -5.56 -9.94
N LEU A 19 -0.81 -5.17 -9.93
CA LEU A 19 -1.19 -3.76 -9.82
C LEU A 19 -1.12 -3.35 -8.36
N LEU A 20 -0.22 -2.42 -8.07
CA LEU A 20 0.02 -1.88 -6.74
C LEU A 20 -0.58 -0.48 -6.63
N CYS A 21 -0.91 -0.10 -5.40
CA CYS A 21 -1.36 1.26 -5.10
C CYS A 21 -0.65 1.79 -3.86
N ASN A 22 -0.57 3.11 -3.74
CA ASN A 22 -0.03 3.71 -2.53
C ASN A 22 -1.07 3.62 -1.41
N ALA A 23 -0.74 2.93 -0.33
CA ALA A 23 -1.63 2.79 0.83
C ALA A 23 -2.03 4.15 1.45
N ARG A 24 -1.17 5.18 1.36
CA ARG A 24 -1.49 6.54 1.85
C ARG A 24 -2.50 7.23 0.95
N ASP A 25 -2.39 7.07 -0.36
CA ASP A 25 -3.35 7.61 -1.32
C ASP A 25 -4.70 6.92 -1.16
N LEU A 26 -4.70 5.59 -0.95
CA LEU A 26 -5.90 4.83 -0.61
C LEU A 26 -6.54 5.33 0.69
N HIS A 27 -5.75 5.56 1.75
CA HIS A 27 -6.23 6.11 3.01
C HIS A 27 -6.89 7.49 2.84
N ALA A 28 -6.23 8.39 2.10
CA ALA A 28 -6.72 9.73 1.83
C ALA A 28 -7.99 9.70 0.97
N PHE A 29 -8.02 8.85 -0.05
CA PHE A 29 -9.18 8.65 -0.92
C PHE A 29 -10.41 8.15 -0.15
N LEU A 30 -10.21 7.21 0.78
CA LEU A 30 -11.29 6.71 1.65
C LEU A 30 -11.73 7.73 2.72
N GLY A 31 -11.00 8.84 2.89
CA GLY A 31 -11.33 9.88 3.88
C GLY A 31 -11.31 9.36 5.32
N VAL A 32 -10.49 8.35 5.62
CA VAL A 32 -10.44 7.73 6.95
C VAL A 32 -9.86 8.72 7.96
N LYS A 33 -10.61 8.98 9.03
CA LYS A 33 -10.21 9.90 10.11
C LYS A 33 -9.18 9.31 11.09
N LYS A 34 -8.92 8.00 11.00
CA LYS A 34 -7.95 7.30 11.84
C LYS A 34 -6.54 7.65 11.39
N VAL A 35 -5.56 7.59 12.29
CA VAL A 35 -4.15 7.76 11.92
C VAL A 35 -3.72 6.62 11.00
N PHE A 36 -3.01 6.93 9.92
CA PHE A 36 -2.58 5.95 8.90
C PHE A 36 -1.98 4.67 9.50
N ALA A 37 -1.05 4.78 10.45
CA ALA A 37 -0.43 3.62 11.09
C ALA A 37 -1.46 2.69 11.76
N ALA A 38 -2.36 3.26 12.56
CA ALA A 38 -3.41 2.48 13.22
C ALA A 38 -4.49 1.98 12.25
N TRP A 39 -4.61 2.58 11.07
CA TRP A 39 -5.51 2.11 10.02
C TRP A 39 -4.89 0.96 9.23
N ILE A 40 -3.65 1.11 8.74
CA ILE A 40 -3.00 0.11 7.91
C ILE A 40 -2.73 -1.18 8.70
N THR A 41 -2.31 -1.07 9.97
CA THR A 41 -2.15 -2.25 10.85
C THR A 41 -3.46 -2.98 11.07
N ASN A 42 -4.57 -2.24 11.26
CA ASN A 42 -5.89 -2.86 11.35
C ASN A 42 -6.27 -3.59 10.06
N ARG A 43 -6.02 -2.98 8.89
CA ARG A 43 -6.34 -3.58 7.59
C ARG A 43 -5.51 -4.83 7.32
N ILE A 44 -4.22 -4.78 7.59
CA ILE A 44 -3.33 -5.94 7.48
C ILE A 44 -3.83 -7.07 8.38
N SER A 45 -4.20 -6.78 9.63
CA SER A 45 -4.72 -7.80 10.55
C SER A 45 -6.12 -8.30 10.20
N GLU A 46 -7.01 -7.45 9.69
CA GLU A 46 -8.40 -7.79 9.33
C GLU A 46 -8.47 -8.69 8.10
N TYR A 47 -7.58 -8.45 7.13
CA TYR A 47 -7.49 -9.22 5.90
C TYR A 47 -6.35 -10.25 5.90
N GLU A 48 -5.67 -10.40 7.04
CA GLU A 48 -4.52 -11.31 7.22
C GLU A 48 -3.44 -11.14 6.14
N PHE A 49 -3.19 -9.90 5.70
CA PHE A 49 -2.22 -9.60 4.65
C PHE A 49 -0.80 -9.99 5.06
N ILE A 50 -0.09 -10.60 4.13
CA ILE A 50 1.26 -11.10 4.32
C ILE A 50 2.27 -10.13 3.68
N GLU A 51 3.32 -9.79 4.44
CA GLU A 51 4.40 -8.96 3.94
C GLU A 51 5.17 -9.71 2.85
N ASN A 52 5.50 -9.02 1.75
CA ASN A 52 6.10 -9.57 0.53
C ASN A 52 5.18 -10.47 -0.30
N GLN A 53 3.87 -10.52 0.00
CA GLN A 53 2.87 -11.17 -0.85
C GLN A 53 1.73 -10.20 -1.18
N ASP A 54 1.12 -9.60 -0.16
CA ASP A 54 0.00 -8.66 -0.32
C ASP A 54 0.43 -7.19 -0.23
N TYR A 55 1.48 -6.92 0.53
CA TYR A 55 2.02 -5.57 0.69
C TYR A 55 3.53 -5.58 0.87
N ILE A 56 4.16 -4.45 0.53
CA ILE A 56 5.57 -4.20 0.78
C ILE A 56 5.67 -2.95 1.64
N LEU A 57 6.39 -3.06 2.75
CA LEU A 57 6.67 -1.91 3.60
C LEU A 57 7.77 -1.06 2.96
N LEU A 58 7.38 0.05 2.33
CA LEU A 58 8.34 1.04 1.83
C LEU A 58 8.90 1.85 3.02
N SER A 59 9.82 1.23 3.75
CA SER A 59 10.53 1.85 4.88
C SER A 59 11.49 2.92 4.36
N ASN A 60 10.99 4.11 4.06
CA ASN A 60 11.87 5.23 3.74
C ASN A 60 12.48 5.80 5.03
N LEU A 61 13.70 5.35 5.37
CA LEU A 61 14.72 6.26 5.89
C LEU A 61 16.17 5.76 5.67
N GLY A 62 16.83 6.32 4.65
CA GLY A 62 18.24 6.70 4.78
C GLY A 62 19.31 5.82 4.12
N LYS A 63 19.45 5.91 2.79
CA LYS A 63 20.74 6.22 2.12
C LYS A 63 20.50 6.48 0.63
N GLN A 64 20.15 7.71 0.28
CA GLN A 64 20.77 8.29 -0.90
C GLN A 64 22.26 8.41 -0.57
N THR A 65 23.07 7.42 -0.94
CA THR A 65 24.50 7.67 -1.12
C THR A 65 24.65 8.29 -2.49
N SER A 66 25.21 9.51 -2.52
CA SER A 66 25.66 10.24 -3.69
C SER A 66 26.40 9.40 -4.71
#